data_AF-A0A939PUP9-F1
#
_entry.id   AF-A0A939PUP9-F1
#
_cell.length_a   1.000
_cell.length_b   1.000
_cell.length_c   1.000
_cell.angle_alpha   90.00
_cell.angle_beta   90.00
_cell.angle_gamma   90.00
#
_symmetry.space_group_name_H-M   'P 1'
#
loop_
_entity.id
_entity.type
_entity.pdbx_description
1 polymer ?
#
loop_
_entity_poly.entity_id
_entity_poly.type
_entity_poly.pdbx_seq_one_letter_code
_entity_poly.pdbx_strand_id
1 'polypeptide(L)'
;PWADQVQAILHMQLAGQAGGLAAADLLFGKENPSGKLAETYPCRYEDGVNSSYYLKVPKQAPYLESFYCGYRYFQTAGVPVRYPFGFGLSYTRFEYGNLQIRQRGEYEVEVTASITNVGDYDGAEVVQLYVAPKTGGAYRPVRELKGFAKIHLKRGETGQVTFHLNKRSFAIYDPARGEWVVEEGQYDIELGASSADIRLSEPLHLKGVPPVRTPCSDWYYTLEGIPTKEDFITIHPDYPDYVPPTRGRYDMNNSVAEMGESSLLLRLVAWVVKREAVKHLGAQADPDDPVHKMAMASAATTPLRALGLYDPDSLPLPVAEALLDWANGHRLRALRRLLRRRA
;
A
#
# COMPACT_ATOMS: atom_id res chain seq x y z
N PRO A 1 -8.55 18.51 -3.63
CA PRO A 1 -8.75 19.81 -4.33
C PRO A 1 -9.86 20.70 -3.74
N TRP A 2 -10.96 20.12 -3.24
CA TRP A 2 -12.11 20.87 -2.66
C TRP A 2 -12.18 20.82 -1.12
N ALA A 3 -11.27 20.10 -0.46
CA ALA A 3 -11.32 19.88 0.99
C ALA A 3 -11.29 21.19 1.78
N ASP A 4 -10.55 22.20 1.29
CA ASP A 4 -10.42 23.51 1.91
C ASP A 4 -11.65 24.43 1.66
N GLN A 5 -12.63 23.96 0.88
CA GLN A 5 -13.85 24.69 0.52
C GLN A 5 -15.08 24.22 1.32
N VAL A 6 -14.91 23.21 2.19
CA VAL A 6 -15.99 22.63 2.99
C VAL A 6 -15.63 22.66 4.48
N GLN A 7 -16.65 22.75 5.33
CA GLN A 7 -16.45 22.82 6.79
C GLN A 7 -16.20 21.44 7.43
N ALA A 8 -16.68 20.37 6.80
CA ALA A 8 -16.57 19.02 7.32
C ALA A 8 -16.50 17.99 6.18
N ILE A 9 -15.76 16.90 6.42
CA ILE A 9 -15.67 15.75 5.53
C ILE A 9 -15.83 14.49 6.38
N LEU A 10 -16.84 13.69 6.06
CA LEU A 10 -17.04 12.36 6.65
C LEU A 10 -16.68 11.30 5.59
N HIS A 11 -15.63 10.53 5.85
CA HIS A 11 -15.17 9.49 4.93
C HIS A 11 -15.75 8.13 5.33
N MET A 12 -16.72 7.64 4.56
CA MET A 12 -17.45 6.38 4.83
C MET A 12 -16.86 5.15 4.11
N GLN A 13 -15.85 5.32 3.26
CA GLN A 13 -15.32 4.26 2.38
C GLN A 13 -16.45 3.54 1.60
N LEU A 14 -16.33 2.23 1.42
CA LEU A 14 -17.35 1.34 0.88
C LEU A 14 -18.18 0.76 2.05
N ALA A 15 -19.10 1.57 2.59
CA ALA A 15 -19.83 1.28 3.83
C ALA A 15 -20.85 0.11 3.79
N GLY A 16 -20.97 -0.58 2.65
CA GLY A 16 -21.91 -1.69 2.48
C GLY A 16 -23.40 -1.29 2.56
N GLN A 17 -24.27 -2.28 2.66
CA GLN A 17 -25.73 -2.09 2.56
C GLN A 17 -26.36 -1.24 3.69
N ALA A 18 -25.70 -1.18 4.86
CA ALA A 18 -26.17 -0.39 6.00
C ALA A 18 -25.53 1.02 6.07
N GLY A 19 -24.73 1.40 5.07
CA GLY A 19 -23.93 2.63 5.09
C GLY A 19 -24.76 3.91 5.25
N GLY A 20 -25.98 3.95 4.71
CA GLY A 20 -26.89 5.10 4.88
C GLY A 20 -27.33 5.32 6.33
N LEU A 21 -27.63 4.24 7.06
CA LEU A 21 -28.01 4.31 8.47
C LEU A 21 -26.80 4.73 9.33
N ALA A 22 -25.65 4.12 9.09
CA ALA A 22 -24.42 4.47 9.80
C ALA A 22 -24.02 5.94 9.57
N ALA A 23 -24.13 6.44 8.34
CA ALA A 23 -23.86 7.84 8.04
C ALA A 23 -24.82 8.79 8.79
N ALA A 24 -26.12 8.44 8.86
CA ALA A 24 -27.09 9.23 9.61
C ALA A 24 -26.75 9.27 11.10
N ASP A 25 -26.44 8.13 11.71
CA ASP A 25 -26.13 8.07 13.14
C ASP A 25 -24.87 8.88 13.49
N LEU A 26 -23.86 8.88 12.61
CA LEU A 26 -22.66 9.72 12.76
C LEU A 26 -23.00 11.20 12.57
N LEU A 27 -23.65 11.59 11.47
CA LEU A 27 -23.95 13.00 11.15
C LEU A 27 -24.81 13.70 12.20
N PHE A 28 -25.73 12.96 12.83
CA PHE A 28 -26.60 13.48 13.88
C PHE A 28 -26.04 13.27 15.29
N GLY A 29 -24.80 12.77 15.43
CA GLY A 29 -24.14 12.61 16.71
C GLY A 29 -24.78 11.58 17.65
N LYS A 30 -25.61 10.66 17.11
CA LYS A 30 -26.07 9.50 17.86
C LYS A 30 -24.90 8.58 18.17
N GLU A 31 -23.95 8.49 17.24
CA GLU A 31 -22.66 7.82 17.42
C GLU A 31 -21.53 8.82 17.17
N ASN A 32 -20.45 8.69 17.94
CA ASN A 32 -19.27 9.53 17.81
C ASN A 32 -18.26 8.89 16.83
N PRO A 33 -17.84 9.59 15.74
CA PRO A 33 -16.81 9.08 14.83
C PRO A 33 -15.54 8.69 15.58
N SER A 34 -15.09 7.46 15.34
CA SER A 34 -13.91 6.87 16.01
C SER A 34 -13.09 5.97 15.08
N GLY A 35 -13.25 6.15 13.77
CA GLY A 35 -12.42 5.50 12.75
C GLY A 35 -11.09 6.24 12.60
N LYS A 36 -10.02 5.49 12.30
CA LYS A 36 -8.70 6.04 11.95
C LYS A 36 -8.29 5.52 10.57
N LEU A 37 -7.63 6.34 9.77
CA LEU A 37 -7.20 5.97 8.43
C LEU A 37 -6.18 4.83 8.47
N ALA A 38 -6.42 3.78 7.68
CA ALA A 38 -5.47 2.69 7.47
C ALA A 38 -4.42 3.01 6.38
N GLU A 39 -4.55 4.16 5.72
CA GLU A 39 -3.74 4.59 4.57
C GLU A 39 -3.43 6.08 4.68
N THR A 40 -2.31 6.50 4.08
CA THR A 40 -1.97 7.92 3.97
C THR A 40 -2.69 8.54 2.77
N TYR A 41 -3.28 9.71 2.95
CA TYR A 41 -3.86 10.50 1.87
C TYR A 41 -2.89 11.62 1.49
N PRO A 42 -2.11 11.46 0.40
CA PRO A 42 -1.18 12.49 -0.02
C PRO A 42 -1.91 13.74 -0.54
N CYS A 43 -1.22 14.87 -0.59
CA CYS A 43 -1.79 16.09 -1.16
C CYS A 43 -2.00 15.96 -2.67
N ARG A 44 -1.08 15.26 -3.35
CA ARG A 44 -1.08 14.97 -4.77
C ARG A 44 -0.64 13.54 -5.03
N TYR A 45 -1.02 12.99 -6.18
CA TYR A 45 -0.52 11.66 -6.58
C TYR A 45 1.00 11.66 -6.75
N GLU A 46 1.57 12.74 -7.28
CA GLU A 46 3.01 12.89 -7.51
C GLU A 46 3.85 12.90 -6.22
N ASP A 47 3.24 13.18 -5.07
CA ASP A 47 3.94 13.15 -3.77
C ASP A 47 4.26 11.73 -3.33
N GLY A 48 3.63 10.71 -3.92
CA GLY A 48 4.00 9.32 -3.69
C GLY A 48 5.36 9.01 -4.32
N VAL A 49 6.28 8.43 -3.53
CA VAL A 49 7.65 8.08 -3.98
C VAL A 49 7.68 7.30 -5.29
N ASN A 50 6.71 6.39 -5.48
CA ASN A 50 6.63 5.52 -6.64
C ASN A 50 5.74 6.02 -7.78
N SER A 51 5.14 7.21 -7.66
CA SER A 51 4.21 7.76 -8.65
C SER A 51 4.82 7.91 -10.05
N SER A 52 6.13 8.12 -10.13
CA SER A 52 6.90 8.35 -11.35
C SER A 52 7.36 7.07 -12.05
N TYR A 53 7.37 5.91 -11.36
CA TYR A 53 7.88 4.64 -11.93
C TYR A 53 6.91 3.45 -11.78
N TYR A 54 5.91 3.52 -10.91
CA TYR A 54 4.93 2.45 -10.74
C TYR A 54 4.12 2.20 -12.01
N LEU A 55 4.24 1.00 -12.57
CA LEU A 55 3.58 0.56 -13.81
C LEU A 55 3.80 1.52 -15.00
N LYS A 56 4.97 2.18 -15.05
CA LYS A 56 5.39 3.02 -16.18
C LYS A 56 6.07 2.19 -17.26
N VAL A 57 6.89 2.77 -18.12
CA VAL A 57 7.57 2.02 -19.21
C VAL A 57 9.01 1.71 -18.77
N PRO A 58 9.47 0.45 -18.83
CA PRO A 58 8.69 -0.77 -19.12
C PRO A 58 7.64 -1.05 -18.05
N LYS A 59 6.52 -1.73 -18.41
CA LYS A 59 5.37 -2.04 -17.52
C LYS A 59 5.75 -2.97 -16.37
N GLN A 60 6.53 -2.44 -15.46
CA GLN A 60 6.99 -3.06 -14.24
C GLN A 60 6.59 -2.17 -13.05
N ALA A 61 6.54 -2.79 -11.88
CA ALA A 61 6.43 -2.08 -10.62
C ALA A 61 7.64 -2.50 -9.78
N PRO A 62 8.84 -1.94 -10.04
CA PRO A 62 9.96 -2.14 -9.14
C PRO A 62 9.67 -1.44 -7.81
N TYR A 63 10.03 -2.07 -6.69
CA TYR A 63 9.81 -1.53 -5.35
C TYR A 63 11.06 -0.75 -4.94
N LEU A 64 11.42 0.26 -5.73
CA LEU A 64 12.67 1.03 -5.56
C LEU A 64 12.73 1.74 -4.20
N GLU A 65 11.56 2.04 -3.63
CA GLU A 65 11.38 2.60 -2.30
C GLU A 65 11.63 1.59 -1.16
N SER A 66 11.85 0.30 -1.48
CA SER A 66 11.99 -0.77 -0.49
C SER A 66 10.77 -0.81 0.45
N PHE A 67 10.99 -0.73 1.76
CA PHE A 67 9.94 -0.70 2.78
C PHE A 67 9.42 0.71 3.11
N TYR A 68 9.90 1.77 2.43
CA TYR A 68 9.37 3.12 2.57
C TYR A 68 8.02 3.24 1.84
N CYS A 69 7.02 2.50 2.32
CA CYS A 69 5.65 2.49 1.80
C CYS A 69 4.72 3.27 2.74
N GLY A 70 3.87 4.13 2.18
CA GLY A 70 2.90 4.91 2.94
C GLY A 70 3.58 5.82 3.97
N TYR A 71 3.06 5.88 5.20
CA TYR A 71 3.60 6.77 6.23
C TYR A 71 5.08 6.57 6.54
N ARG A 72 5.62 5.36 6.31
CA ARG A 72 7.07 5.10 6.46
C ARG A 72 7.88 6.02 5.55
N TYR A 73 7.43 6.29 4.33
CA TYR A 73 8.03 7.28 3.44
C TYR A 73 7.69 8.69 3.88
N PHE A 74 6.41 9.06 3.87
CA PHE A 74 5.99 10.46 4.03
C PHE A 74 6.52 11.10 5.32
N GLN A 75 6.56 10.35 6.42
CA GLN A 75 7.07 10.87 7.69
C GLN A 75 8.59 10.95 7.75
N THR A 76 9.28 9.97 7.17
CA THR A 76 10.75 9.94 7.18
C THR A 76 11.32 10.98 6.23
N ALA A 77 10.71 11.16 5.05
CA ALA A 77 11.09 12.13 4.04
C ALA A 77 10.56 13.56 4.30
N GLY A 78 9.72 13.75 5.32
CA GLY A 78 9.12 15.05 5.63
C GLY A 78 8.17 15.58 4.55
N VAL A 79 7.58 14.69 3.74
CA VAL A 79 6.66 15.07 2.66
C VAL A 79 5.26 15.35 3.25
N PRO A 80 4.69 16.55 3.06
CA PRO A 80 3.37 16.89 3.58
C PRO A 80 2.27 16.01 2.99
N VAL A 81 1.32 15.62 3.83
CA VAL A 81 0.16 14.80 3.45
C VAL A 81 -1.12 15.50 3.87
N ARG A 82 -2.20 15.23 3.14
CA ARG A 82 -3.51 15.82 3.46
C ARG A 82 -4.08 15.21 4.73
N TYR A 83 -4.07 13.89 4.83
CA TYR A 83 -4.44 13.16 6.03
C TYR A 83 -3.41 12.04 6.29
N PRO A 84 -2.73 12.04 7.44
CA PRO A 84 -1.71 11.04 7.75
C PRO A 84 -2.32 9.68 8.11
N PHE A 85 -1.48 8.64 8.08
CA PHE A 85 -1.86 7.32 8.58
C PHE A 85 -2.31 7.41 10.04
N GLY A 86 -3.36 6.66 10.37
CA GLY A 86 -3.94 6.66 11.70
C GLY A 86 -4.70 7.95 12.06
N PHE A 87 -4.93 8.87 11.13
CA PHE A 87 -5.70 10.09 11.39
C PHE A 87 -7.20 9.80 11.47
N GLY A 88 -7.89 10.49 12.37
CA GLY A 88 -9.35 10.48 12.48
C GLY A 88 -9.80 11.35 13.64
N LEU A 89 -10.75 12.25 13.35
CA LEU A 89 -11.33 13.17 14.32
C LEU A 89 -12.45 12.49 15.12
N SER A 90 -12.84 13.14 16.22
CA SER A 90 -13.95 12.75 17.08
C SER A 90 -14.75 14.01 17.45
N TYR A 91 -16.01 13.83 17.88
CA TYR A 91 -16.79 14.91 18.50
C TYR A 91 -16.33 15.23 19.93
N THR A 92 -15.47 14.41 20.52
CA THR A 92 -14.82 14.68 21.80
C THR A 92 -13.31 14.80 21.66
N ARG A 93 -12.62 15.14 22.75
CA ARG A 93 -11.16 15.27 22.81
C ARG A 93 -10.59 14.34 23.87
N PHE A 94 -9.43 13.77 23.59
CA PHE A 94 -8.72 12.88 24.50
C PHE A 94 -7.36 13.45 24.85
N GLU A 95 -6.98 13.36 26.12
CA GLU A 95 -5.64 13.67 26.61
C GLU A 95 -4.90 12.39 26.97
N TYR A 96 -3.59 12.39 26.73
CA TYR A 96 -2.70 11.27 26.94
C TYR A 96 -1.77 11.65 28.09
N GLY A 97 -1.58 10.76 29.06
CA GLY A 97 -0.69 11.01 30.18
C GLY A 97 -0.11 9.73 30.79
N ASN A 98 0.79 9.91 31.76
CA ASN A 98 1.36 8.83 32.58
C ASN A 98 1.92 7.65 31.76
N LEU A 99 2.71 7.94 30.71
CA LEU A 99 3.42 6.90 29.97
C LEU A 99 4.43 6.20 30.89
N GLN A 100 4.32 4.88 31.01
CA GLN A 100 5.25 4.05 31.76
C GLN A 100 5.76 2.92 30.88
N ILE A 101 7.07 2.66 30.96
CA ILE A 101 7.74 1.57 30.25
C ILE A 101 8.34 0.64 31.30
N ARG A 102 8.02 -0.65 31.21
CA ARG A 102 8.55 -1.69 32.09
C ARG A 102 9.17 -2.80 31.27
N GLN A 103 10.48 -2.90 31.30
CA GLN A 103 11.21 -4.00 30.69
C GLN A 103 11.22 -5.21 31.64
N ARG A 104 10.58 -6.30 31.22
CA ARG A 104 10.44 -7.56 32.00
C ARG A 104 11.47 -8.61 31.61
N GLY A 105 12.03 -8.52 30.41
CA GLY A 105 13.08 -9.39 29.88
C GLY A 105 13.94 -8.65 28.86
N GLU A 106 14.85 -9.35 28.17
CA GLU A 106 15.79 -8.72 27.24
C GLU A 106 15.10 -7.83 26.20
N TYR A 107 14.00 -8.31 25.62
CA TYR A 107 13.17 -7.56 24.66
C TYR A 107 11.68 -7.59 24.99
N GLU A 108 11.31 -8.01 26.20
CA GLU A 108 9.92 -8.03 26.66
C GLU A 108 9.61 -6.73 27.39
N VAL A 109 8.80 -5.88 26.76
CA VAL A 109 8.52 -4.53 27.25
C VAL A 109 7.03 -4.32 27.35
N GLU A 110 6.57 -3.95 28.54
CA GLU A 110 5.21 -3.53 28.80
C GLU A 110 5.15 -2.00 28.79
N VAL A 111 4.22 -1.45 28.02
CA VAL A 111 4.01 0.00 27.90
C VAL A 111 2.59 0.31 28.33
N THR A 112 2.43 1.19 29.31
CA THR A 112 1.11 1.62 29.79
C THR A 112 0.96 3.13 29.73
N ALA A 113 -0.26 3.62 29.52
CA ALA A 113 -0.59 5.05 29.58
C ALA A 113 -2.04 5.26 30.00
N SER A 114 -2.32 6.42 30.60
CA SER A 114 -3.67 6.87 30.90
C SER A 114 -4.23 7.72 29.76
N ILE A 115 -5.47 7.47 29.38
CA ILE A 115 -6.23 8.25 28.40
C ILE A 115 -7.45 8.84 29.09
N THR A 116 -7.63 10.16 28.99
CA THR A 116 -8.77 10.86 29.59
C THR A 116 -9.62 11.49 28.50
N ASN A 117 -10.93 11.24 28.52
CA ASN A 117 -11.87 11.98 27.70
C ASN A 117 -12.17 13.34 28.34
N VAL A 118 -11.64 14.41 27.76
CA VAL A 118 -11.74 15.79 28.28
C VAL A 118 -12.73 16.66 27.52
N GLY A 119 -13.49 16.07 26.60
CA GLY A 119 -14.55 16.78 25.89
C GLY A 119 -15.95 16.50 26.48
N ASP A 120 -16.95 17.00 25.77
CA ASP A 120 -18.34 17.05 26.27
C ASP A 120 -19.16 15.81 25.91
N TYR A 121 -18.61 14.91 25.09
CA TYR A 121 -19.30 13.74 24.57
C TYR A 121 -18.56 12.45 24.94
N ASP A 122 -19.34 11.38 25.12
CA ASP A 122 -18.80 10.03 25.16
C ASP A 122 -18.14 9.71 23.80
N GLY A 123 -17.10 8.90 23.80
CA GLY A 123 -16.39 8.58 22.56
C GLY A 123 -15.37 7.47 22.72
N ALA A 124 -14.74 7.12 21.61
CA ALA A 124 -13.67 6.13 21.57
C ALA A 124 -12.41 6.70 20.94
N GLU A 125 -11.27 6.43 21.56
CA GLU A 125 -9.95 6.80 21.06
C GLU A 125 -9.19 5.54 20.64
N VAL A 126 -8.40 5.65 19.57
CA VAL A 126 -7.44 4.62 19.17
C VAL A 126 -6.04 5.14 19.46
N VAL A 127 -5.48 4.70 20.58
CA VAL A 127 -4.09 4.96 20.95
C VAL A 127 -3.18 4.11 20.07
N GLN A 128 -2.24 4.75 19.39
CA GLN A 128 -1.30 4.10 18.49
C GLN A 128 0.09 4.12 19.12
N LEU A 129 0.72 2.95 19.25
CA LEU A 129 2.07 2.80 19.75
C LEU A 129 3.03 2.63 18.57
N TYR A 130 3.99 3.55 18.51
CA TYR A 130 5.08 3.55 17.55
C TYR A 130 6.43 3.29 18.25
N VAL A 131 7.34 2.65 17.53
CA VAL A 131 8.75 2.53 17.92
C VAL A 131 9.58 3.32 16.93
N ALA A 132 10.35 4.30 17.44
CA ALA A 132 11.22 5.18 16.66
C ALA A 132 12.70 4.88 16.99
N PRO A 133 13.40 4.11 16.16
CA PRO A 133 14.80 3.74 16.42
C PRO A 133 15.73 4.95 16.26
N LYS A 134 16.66 5.13 17.21
CA LYS A 134 17.71 6.18 17.22
C LYS A 134 19.12 5.57 17.28
N THR A 135 19.27 4.37 16.71
CA THR A 135 20.49 3.55 16.79
C THR A 135 21.61 4.05 15.88
N GLY A 136 21.29 4.81 14.83
CA GLY A 136 22.26 5.32 13.84
C GLY A 136 22.86 4.25 12.93
N GLY A 137 22.32 3.02 12.94
CA GLY A 137 22.81 1.89 12.17
C GLY A 137 22.16 1.75 10.79
N ALA A 138 21.45 0.65 10.57
CA ALA A 138 20.73 0.38 9.33
C ALA A 138 19.67 1.47 9.05
N TYR A 139 19.39 1.72 7.77
CA TYR A 139 18.34 2.66 7.38
C TYR A 139 16.97 2.13 7.84
N ARG A 140 16.14 3.01 8.39
CA ARG A 140 14.82 2.67 8.96
C ARG A 140 13.83 3.82 8.76
N PRO A 141 12.53 3.55 8.78
CA PRO A 141 11.54 4.61 8.93
C PRO A 141 11.75 5.36 10.26
N VAL A 142 11.44 6.65 10.28
CA VAL A 142 11.54 7.50 11.48
C VAL A 142 10.78 6.92 12.67
N ARG A 143 9.69 6.20 12.40
CA ARG A 143 8.90 5.43 13.35
C ARG A 143 8.10 4.34 12.64
N GLU A 144 7.72 3.30 13.39
CA GLU A 144 6.87 2.22 12.90
C GLU A 144 5.81 1.83 13.94
N LEU A 145 4.56 1.68 13.50
CA LEU A 145 3.47 1.19 14.35
C LEU A 145 3.77 -0.24 14.82
N LYS A 146 3.76 -0.47 16.14
CA LYS A 146 3.95 -1.80 16.75
C LYS A 146 2.76 -2.25 17.61
N GLY A 147 1.77 -1.40 17.84
CA GLY A 147 0.52 -1.76 18.50
C GLY A 147 -0.51 -0.65 18.43
N PHE A 148 -1.78 -0.99 18.63
CA PHE A 148 -2.85 -0.01 18.83
C PHE A 148 -3.91 -0.58 19.76
N ALA A 149 -4.56 0.29 20.53
CA ALA A 149 -5.62 -0.07 21.47
C ALA A 149 -6.76 0.92 21.33
N LYS A 150 -7.99 0.40 21.18
CA LYS A 150 -9.20 1.21 21.17
C LYS A 150 -9.85 1.19 22.54
N ILE A 151 -10.09 2.37 23.12
CA ILE A 151 -10.72 2.52 24.43
C ILE A 151 -11.96 3.40 24.31
N HIS A 152 -13.05 2.99 24.94
CA HIS A 152 -14.29 3.75 25.00
C HIS A 152 -14.36 4.42 26.37
N LEU A 153 -14.58 5.74 26.38
CA LEU A 153 -14.57 6.54 27.60
C LEU A 153 -15.78 7.46 27.59
N LYS A 154 -16.52 7.46 28.69
CA LYS A 154 -17.54 8.48 28.95
C LYS A 154 -16.88 9.85 29.10
N ARG A 155 -17.65 10.92 28.97
CA ARG A 155 -17.19 12.28 29.25
C ARG A 155 -16.53 12.36 30.65
N GLY A 156 -15.33 12.92 30.72
CA GLY A 156 -14.55 13.04 31.96
C GLY A 156 -13.92 11.73 32.47
N GLU A 157 -14.13 10.60 31.81
CA GLU A 157 -13.58 9.31 32.25
C GLU A 157 -12.10 9.18 31.86
N THR A 158 -11.30 8.60 32.76
CA THR A 158 -9.92 8.18 32.51
C THR A 158 -9.85 6.65 32.49
N GLY A 159 -9.27 6.10 31.43
CA GLY A 159 -8.94 4.68 31.33
C GLY A 159 -7.44 4.45 31.09
N GLN A 160 -7.02 3.20 31.18
CA GLN A 160 -5.62 2.79 30.92
C GLN A 160 -5.55 1.90 29.69
N VAL A 161 -4.52 2.12 28.87
CA VAL A 161 -4.13 1.23 27.78
C VAL A 161 -2.80 0.55 28.12
N THR A 162 -2.67 -0.71 27.68
CA THR A 162 -1.46 -1.53 27.89
C THR A 162 -1.06 -2.19 26.59
N PHE A 163 0.23 -2.15 26.28
CA PHE A 163 0.83 -2.78 25.11
C PHE A 163 1.98 -3.68 25.54
N HIS A 164 2.20 -4.74 24.77
CA HIS A 164 3.32 -5.66 24.95
C HIS A 164 4.17 -5.69 23.69
N LEU A 165 5.43 -5.30 23.82
CA LEU A 165 6.44 -5.36 22.77
C LEU A 165 7.37 -6.56 23.02
N ASN A 166 7.83 -7.15 21.92
CA ASN A 166 8.77 -8.27 21.92
C ASN A 166 9.97 -7.96 21.03
N LYS A 167 10.91 -8.91 20.87
CA LYS A 167 12.09 -8.75 20.01
C LYS A 167 11.77 -8.21 18.61
N ARG A 168 10.68 -8.66 17.97
CA ARG A 168 10.29 -8.22 16.62
C ARG A 168 9.80 -6.77 16.58
N SER A 169 9.37 -6.19 17.70
CA SER A 169 9.01 -4.79 17.78
C SER A 169 10.20 -3.86 17.55
N PHE A 170 11.42 -4.31 17.86
CA PHE A 170 12.65 -3.53 17.74
C PHE A 170 13.51 -3.96 16.55
N ALA A 171 13.33 -5.19 16.07
CA ALA A 171 14.21 -5.79 15.08
C ALA A 171 14.08 -5.20 13.66
N ILE A 172 15.20 -5.26 12.93
CA ILE A 172 15.30 -5.09 11.48
C ILE A 172 15.80 -6.41 10.86
N TYR A 173 15.40 -6.71 9.64
CA TYR A 173 15.91 -7.87 8.92
C TYR A 173 17.29 -7.53 8.35
N ASP A 174 18.30 -8.33 8.69
CA ASP A 174 19.66 -8.23 8.16
C ASP A 174 19.84 -9.26 7.04
N PRO A 175 19.88 -8.84 5.76
CA PRO A 175 20.02 -9.76 4.63
C PRO A 175 21.35 -10.52 4.62
N ALA A 176 22.43 -9.95 5.19
CA ALA A 176 23.74 -10.59 5.23
C ALA A 176 23.76 -11.77 6.21
N ARG A 177 23.01 -11.64 7.32
CA ARG A 177 22.83 -12.73 8.30
C ARG A 177 21.64 -13.64 8.00
N GLY A 178 20.70 -13.17 7.19
CA GLY A 178 19.45 -13.88 6.89
C GLY A 178 18.47 -13.93 8.08
N GLU A 179 18.60 -13.03 9.06
CA GLU A 179 17.84 -13.08 10.31
C GLU A 179 17.36 -11.71 10.80
N TRP A 180 16.46 -11.71 11.79
CA TRP A 180 15.99 -10.50 12.46
C TRP A 180 16.92 -10.13 13.62
N VAL A 181 17.53 -8.96 13.55
CA VAL A 181 18.47 -8.45 14.56
C VAL A 181 17.91 -7.21 15.25
N VAL A 182 18.23 -7.04 16.54
CA VAL A 182 17.97 -5.80 17.29
C VAL A 182 19.31 -5.08 17.40
N GLU A 183 19.38 -3.86 16.89
CA GLU A 183 20.56 -3.01 17.07
C GLU A 183 20.60 -2.47 18.50
N GLU A 184 21.76 -2.47 19.14
CA GLU A 184 21.90 -1.79 20.43
C GLU A 184 21.76 -0.27 20.27
N GLY A 185 21.14 0.37 21.25
CA GLY A 185 20.96 1.82 21.26
C GLY A 185 19.60 2.26 21.79
N GLN A 186 19.27 3.52 21.52
CA GLN A 186 18.01 4.14 21.95
C GLN A 186 16.87 3.86 20.95
N TYR A 187 15.70 3.58 21.51
CA TYR A 187 14.43 3.45 20.81
C TYR A 187 13.42 4.34 21.54
N ASP A 188 12.87 5.33 20.85
CA ASP A 188 11.79 6.14 21.44
C ASP A 188 10.48 5.37 21.33
N ILE A 189 9.81 5.18 22.46
CA ILE A 189 8.48 4.57 22.55
C ILE A 189 7.46 5.71 22.51
N GLU A 190 6.78 5.83 21.38
CA GLU A 190 5.90 6.96 21.08
C GLU A 190 4.44 6.51 21.13
N LEU A 191 3.59 7.26 21.85
CA LEU A 191 2.13 7.12 21.78
C LEU A 191 1.52 8.33 21.08
N GLY A 192 0.66 8.06 20.09
CA GLY A 192 -0.01 9.09 19.31
C GLY A 192 -1.48 8.81 19.05
N ALA A 193 -2.18 9.85 18.58
CA ALA A 193 -3.55 9.75 18.05
C ALA A 193 -3.59 9.55 16.53
N SER A 194 -2.44 9.76 15.86
CA SER A 194 -2.13 9.40 14.48
C SER A 194 -0.61 9.28 14.33
N SER A 195 -0.10 8.85 13.17
CA SER A 195 1.34 8.82 12.95
C SER A 195 1.99 10.20 13.10
N ALA A 196 1.26 11.26 12.77
CA ALA A 196 1.74 12.65 12.79
C ALA A 196 1.35 13.44 14.06
N ASP A 197 0.57 12.84 14.95
CA ASP A 197 0.13 13.43 16.24
C ASP A 197 0.64 12.55 17.38
N ILE A 198 1.95 12.67 17.65
CA ILE A 198 2.62 12.00 18.77
C ILE A 198 2.49 12.88 20.00
N ARG A 199 1.97 12.30 21.09
CA ARG A 199 1.60 13.05 22.30
C ARG A 199 2.46 12.69 23.52
N LEU A 200 2.93 11.45 23.59
CA LEU A 200 3.86 10.98 24.61
C LEU A 200 5.03 10.28 23.93
N SER A 201 6.23 10.47 24.47
CA SER A 201 7.44 9.80 24.00
C SER A 201 8.40 9.62 25.18
N GLU A 202 8.89 8.40 25.36
CA GLU A 202 9.89 8.07 26.38
C GLU A 202 10.99 7.19 25.77
N PRO A 203 12.27 7.45 26.06
CA PRO A 203 13.38 6.68 25.50
C PRO A 203 13.53 5.33 26.20
N LEU A 204 13.78 4.28 25.43
CA LEU A 204 14.14 2.95 25.89
C LEU A 204 15.51 2.56 25.30
N HIS A 205 16.45 2.18 26.15
CA HIS A 205 17.76 1.70 25.71
C HIS A 205 17.79 0.18 25.71
N LEU A 206 18.14 -0.42 24.57
CA LEU A 206 18.24 -1.87 24.42
C LEU A 206 19.68 -2.30 24.10
N LYS A 207 20.04 -3.48 24.59
CA LYS A 207 21.23 -4.20 24.13
C LYS A 207 20.89 -5.02 22.89
N GLY A 208 21.90 -5.35 22.10
CA GLY A 208 21.72 -5.97 20.79
C GLY A 208 23.03 -6.10 20.04
N VAL A 209 22.95 -6.28 18.73
CA VAL A 209 24.15 -6.22 17.88
C VAL A 209 24.61 -4.76 17.74
N PRO A 210 25.93 -4.49 17.61
CA PRO A 210 26.41 -3.14 17.33
C PRO A 210 25.70 -2.56 16.10
N PRO A 211 25.22 -1.29 16.16
CA PRO A 211 24.61 -0.65 15.00
C PRO A 211 25.64 -0.50 13.88
N VAL A 212 25.29 -0.95 12.69
CA VAL A 212 26.16 -0.89 11.51
C VAL A 212 25.40 -0.24 10.37
N ARG A 213 25.98 0.81 9.78
CA ARG A 213 25.43 1.43 8.57
C ARG A 213 25.41 0.39 7.45
N THR A 214 24.23 0.18 6.86
CA THR A 214 24.06 -0.70 5.70
C THR A 214 24.85 -0.11 4.51
N PRO A 215 25.68 -0.92 3.81
CA PRO A 215 26.43 -0.45 2.65
C PRO A 215 25.52 -0.35 1.41
N CYS A 216 24.63 0.63 1.41
CA CYS A 216 23.68 0.89 0.33
C CYS A 216 23.76 2.35 -0.13
N SER A 217 22.98 2.69 -1.17
CA SER A 217 22.79 4.07 -1.60
C SER A 217 22.37 4.97 -0.43
N ASP A 218 22.89 6.18 -0.40
CA ASP A 218 22.52 7.20 0.58
C ASP A 218 21.05 7.61 0.48
N TRP A 219 20.40 7.36 -0.66
CA TRP A 219 18.97 7.61 -0.82
C TRP A 219 18.14 6.92 0.28
N TYR A 220 18.52 5.72 0.71
CA TYR A 220 17.80 5.02 1.77
C TYR A 220 17.92 5.67 3.15
N TYR A 221 18.91 6.55 3.35
CA TYR A 221 19.09 7.30 4.59
C TYR A 221 18.47 8.70 4.53
N THR A 222 18.49 9.36 3.37
CA THR A 222 18.03 10.74 3.22
C THR A 222 16.62 10.85 2.64
N LEU A 223 16.22 9.90 1.81
CA LEU A 223 14.97 9.87 1.03
C LEU A 223 14.80 11.12 0.14
N GLU A 224 15.92 11.73 -0.25
CA GLU A 224 15.91 12.92 -1.11
C GLU A 224 15.78 12.54 -2.58
N GLY A 225 14.74 13.06 -3.24
CA GLY A 225 14.47 12.77 -4.64
C GLY A 225 13.82 11.41 -4.88
N ILE A 226 13.82 10.97 -6.15
CA ILE A 226 13.19 9.72 -6.60
C ILE A 226 14.27 8.63 -6.64
N PRO A 227 14.06 7.45 -6.02
CA PRO A 227 15.02 6.37 -6.06
C PRO A 227 15.15 5.82 -7.48
N THR A 228 16.37 5.49 -7.87
CA THR A 228 16.69 4.88 -9.16
C THR A 228 16.84 3.36 -9.04
N LYS A 229 16.94 2.68 -10.18
CA LYS A 229 17.29 1.26 -10.19
C LYS A 229 18.70 1.04 -9.62
N GLU A 230 19.63 1.94 -9.91
CA GLU A 230 21.01 1.95 -9.42
C GLU A 230 21.05 2.03 -7.89
N ASP A 231 20.15 2.82 -7.28
CA ASP A 231 19.98 2.82 -5.83
C ASP A 231 19.47 1.48 -5.33
N PHE A 232 18.44 0.92 -5.98
CA PHE A 232 17.82 -0.34 -5.59
C PHE A 232 18.76 -1.55 -5.64
N ILE A 233 19.60 -1.66 -6.66
CA ILE A 233 20.56 -2.77 -6.75
C ILE A 233 21.61 -2.75 -5.63
N THR A 234 21.82 -1.62 -4.92
CA THR A 234 22.70 -1.59 -3.75
C THR A 234 22.15 -2.40 -2.57
N ILE A 235 20.82 -2.55 -2.46
CA ILE A 235 20.17 -3.39 -1.44
C ILE A 235 19.68 -4.73 -2.01
N HIS A 236 19.62 -4.86 -3.33
CA HIS A 236 19.23 -6.08 -4.02
C HIS A 236 20.07 -6.32 -5.29
N PRO A 237 21.34 -6.77 -5.14
CA PRO A 237 22.29 -6.86 -6.26
C PRO A 237 21.84 -7.76 -7.41
N ASP A 238 21.06 -8.80 -7.11
CA ASP A 238 20.57 -9.77 -8.09
C ASP A 238 19.27 -9.34 -8.77
N TYR A 239 18.85 -8.07 -8.66
CA TYR A 239 17.61 -7.59 -9.27
C TYR A 239 17.66 -7.66 -10.80
N PRO A 240 16.83 -8.50 -11.45
CA PRO A 240 16.95 -8.73 -12.88
C PRO A 240 16.54 -7.50 -13.70
N ASP A 241 17.12 -7.36 -14.88
CA ASP A 241 16.61 -6.45 -15.90
C ASP A 241 15.25 -6.92 -16.43
N TYR A 242 14.41 -5.95 -16.77
CA TYR A 242 13.22 -6.25 -17.54
C TYR A 242 13.61 -6.82 -18.90
N VAL A 243 13.13 -8.01 -19.19
CA VAL A 243 13.19 -8.57 -20.54
C VAL A 243 11.77 -8.49 -21.11
N PRO A 244 11.50 -7.61 -22.08
CA PRO A 244 10.19 -7.55 -22.73
C PRO A 244 9.79 -8.92 -23.28
N PRO A 245 8.51 -9.31 -23.17
CA PRO A 245 8.04 -10.56 -23.73
C PRO A 245 8.18 -10.50 -25.25
N THR A 246 8.93 -11.46 -25.79
CA THR A 246 9.20 -11.57 -27.23
C THR A 246 8.58 -12.84 -27.79
N ARG A 247 8.43 -12.88 -29.12
CA ARG A 247 7.96 -14.07 -29.83
C ARG A 247 8.77 -15.31 -29.42
N GLY A 248 8.06 -16.35 -28.97
CA GLY A 248 8.65 -17.60 -28.48
C GLY A 248 8.70 -17.68 -26.95
N ARG A 249 8.43 -16.57 -26.24
CA ARG A 249 8.41 -16.49 -24.77
C ARG A 249 7.08 -15.98 -24.21
N TYR A 250 6.06 -15.78 -25.04
CA TYR A 250 4.74 -15.42 -24.53
C TYR A 250 4.13 -16.59 -23.75
N ASP A 251 3.37 -16.28 -22.72
CA ASP A 251 2.52 -17.22 -21.99
C ASP A 251 1.07 -16.70 -21.85
N MET A 252 0.23 -17.46 -21.16
CA MET A 252 -1.21 -17.13 -21.00
C MET A 252 -1.48 -15.89 -20.12
N ASN A 253 -0.46 -15.33 -19.47
CA ASN A 253 -0.53 -14.09 -18.70
C ASN A 253 -0.28 -12.85 -19.56
N ASN A 254 0.29 -13.00 -20.77
CA ASN A 254 0.42 -11.87 -21.69
C ASN A 254 -0.94 -11.45 -22.25
N SER A 255 -1.08 -10.15 -22.51
CA SER A 255 -2.27 -9.61 -23.16
C SER A 255 -2.18 -9.74 -24.68
N VAL A 256 -3.33 -9.74 -25.35
CA VAL A 256 -3.38 -9.71 -26.82
C VAL A 256 -2.72 -8.44 -27.38
N ALA A 257 -2.78 -7.33 -26.64
CA ALA A 257 -2.11 -6.10 -27.04
C ALA A 257 -0.59 -6.23 -27.00
N GLU A 258 -0.02 -6.85 -25.97
CA GLU A 258 1.43 -7.12 -25.87
C GLU A 258 1.91 -8.05 -27.00
N MET A 259 1.17 -9.13 -27.25
CA MET A 259 1.46 -10.04 -28.37
C MET A 259 1.28 -9.37 -29.75
N GLY A 260 0.45 -8.33 -29.84
CA GLY A 260 0.23 -7.53 -31.06
C GLY A 260 1.43 -6.69 -31.49
N GLU A 261 2.43 -6.52 -30.63
CA GLU A 261 3.71 -5.88 -30.97
C GLU A 261 4.49 -6.72 -31.99
N SER A 262 4.42 -8.06 -31.89
CA SER A 262 5.16 -9.00 -32.74
C SER A 262 4.30 -9.76 -33.75
N SER A 263 2.97 -9.58 -33.76
CA SER A 263 2.04 -10.31 -34.62
C SER A 263 0.88 -9.44 -35.13
N LEU A 264 0.76 -9.32 -36.46
CA LEU A 264 -0.34 -8.58 -37.12
C LEU A 264 -1.72 -9.16 -36.80
N LEU A 265 -1.83 -10.50 -36.72
CA LEU A 265 -3.09 -11.15 -36.34
C LEU A 265 -3.51 -10.73 -34.93
N LEU A 266 -2.57 -10.73 -33.98
CA LEU A 266 -2.85 -10.40 -32.58
C LEU A 266 -3.13 -8.90 -32.44
N ARG A 267 -2.50 -8.05 -33.26
CA ARG A 267 -2.85 -6.63 -33.35
C ARG A 267 -4.30 -6.41 -33.78
N LEU A 268 -4.79 -7.18 -34.75
CA LEU A 268 -6.19 -7.16 -35.15
C LEU A 268 -7.11 -7.66 -34.03
N VAL A 269 -6.77 -8.77 -33.38
CA VAL A 269 -7.57 -9.31 -32.26
C VAL A 269 -7.62 -8.30 -31.10
N ALA A 270 -6.50 -7.64 -30.77
CA ALA A 270 -6.45 -6.60 -29.73
C ALA A 270 -7.39 -5.42 -30.07
N TRP A 271 -7.45 -5.02 -31.34
CA TRP A 271 -8.38 -3.98 -31.79
C TRP A 271 -9.84 -4.41 -31.62
N VAL A 272 -10.18 -5.65 -31.98
CA VAL A 272 -11.55 -6.20 -31.80
C VAL A 272 -11.92 -6.24 -30.31
N VAL A 273 -11.05 -6.78 -29.46
CA VAL A 273 -11.28 -6.88 -28.00
C VAL A 273 -11.50 -5.50 -27.37
N LYS A 274 -10.69 -4.51 -27.74
CA LYS A 274 -10.85 -3.11 -27.29
C LYS A 274 -12.19 -2.53 -27.70
N ARG A 275 -12.57 -2.71 -28.96
CA ARG A 275 -13.85 -2.23 -29.50
C ARG A 275 -15.04 -2.86 -28.78
N GLU A 276 -15.01 -4.17 -28.53
CA GLU A 276 -16.11 -4.86 -27.86
C GLU A 276 -16.20 -4.50 -26.37
N ALA A 277 -15.07 -4.26 -25.70
CA ALA A 277 -15.05 -3.80 -24.31
C ALA A 277 -15.72 -2.42 -24.13
N VAL A 278 -15.44 -1.46 -25.02
CA VAL A 278 -16.10 -0.13 -25.02
C VAL A 278 -17.61 -0.28 -25.18
N LYS A 279 -18.04 -1.15 -26.10
CA LYS A 279 -19.46 -1.42 -26.36
C LYS A 279 -20.15 -2.11 -25.18
N HIS A 280 -19.54 -3.13 -24.57
CA HIS A 280 -20.11 -3.85 -23.43
C HIS A 280 -20.29 -2.97 -22.20
N LEU A 281 -19.37 -2.03 -21.97
CA LEU A 281 -19.46 -1.09 -20.85
C LEU A 281 -20.35 0.12 -21.14
N GLY A 282 -20.98 0.18 -22.32
CA GLY A 282 -21.83 1.30 -22.73
C GLY A 282 -21.09 2.64 -22.78
N ALA A 283 -19.77 2.61 -22.93
CA ALA A 283 -18.95 3.81 -22.94
C ALA A 283 -19.14 4.60 -24.23
N GLN A 284 -19.07 5.92 -24.15
CA GLN A 284 -19.04 6.75 -25.34
C GLN A 284 -17.73 6.48 -26.10
N ALA A 285 -17.76 6.63 -27.43
CA ALA A 285 -16.56 6.58 -28.25
C ALA A 285 -15.77 7.89 -28.16
N ASP A 286 -15.54 8.35 -26.93
CA ASP A 286 -14.84 9.58 -26.59
C ASP A 286 -13.55 9.23 -25.84
N PRO A 287 -12.36 9.54 -26.39
CA PRO A 287 -11.10 9.33 -25.72
C PRO A 287 -10.99 10.00 -24.36
N ASP A 288 -11.78 11.04 -24.07
CA ASP A 288 -11.79 11.75 -22.79
C ASP A 288 -12.76 11.19 -21.75
N ASP A 289 -13.72 10.36 -22.18
CA ASP A 289 -14.65 9.69 -21.29
C ASP A 289 -13.92 8.72 -20.33
N PRO A 290 -14.09 8.85 -19.00
CA PRO A 290 -13.44 7.97 -18.04
C PRO A 290 -13.79 6.49 -18.22
N VAL A 291 -15.03 6.18 -18.61
CA VAL A 291 -15.48 4.80 -18.84
C VAL A 291 -14.80 4.23 -20.08
N HIS A 292 -14.64 5.03 -21.14
CA HIS A 292 -13.89 4.69 -22.32
C HIS A 292 -12.41 4.42 -22.01
N LYS A 293 -11.74 5.33 -21.28
CA LYS A 293 -10.34 5.15 -20.87
C LYS A 293 -10.16 3.86 -20.08
N MET A 294 -11.05 3.60 -19.12
CA MET A 294 -11.06 2.36 -18.32
C MET A 294 -11.27 1.13 -19.20
N ALA A 295 -12.26 1.13 -20.09
CA ALA A 295 -12.58 0.02 -20.99
C ALA A 295 -11.38 -0.33 -21.88
N MET A 296 -10.76 0.69 -22.48
CA MET A 296 -9.61 0.54 -23.37
C MET A 296 -8.37 0.04 -22.62
N ALA A 297 -8.09 0.57 -21.43
CA ALA A 297 -6.97 0.14 -20.61
C ALA A 297 -7.16 -1.30 -20.13
N SER A 298 -8.34 -1.64 -19.61
CA SER A 298 -8.70 -2.98 -19.15
C SER A 298 -8.56 -4.01 -20.27
N ALA A 299 -9.13 -3.73 -21.46
CA ALA A 299 -9.00 -4.58 -22.62
C ALA A 299 -7.53 -4.76 -23.09
N ALA A 300 -6.72 -3.71 -22.98
CA ALA A 300 -5.31 -3.76 -23.39
C ALA A 300 -4.44 -4.58 -22.43
N THR A 301 -4.80 -4.67 -21.15
CA THR A 301 -4.01 -5.37 -20.12
C THR A 301 -4.60 -6.71 -19.72
N THR A 302 -5.82 -7.04 -20.15
CA THR A 302 -6.46 -8.33 -19.85
C THR A 302 -5.61 -9.49 -20.39
N PRO A 303 -5.14 -10.40 -19.52
CA PRO A 303 -4.39 -11.57 -19.94
C PRO A 303 -5.20 -12.49 -20.84
N LEU A 304 -4.53 -13.22 -21.74
CA LEU A 304 -5.16 -14.17 -22.64
C LEU A 304 -5.99 -15.23 -21.90
N ARG A 305 -5.55 -15.67 -20.71
CA ARG A 305 -6.34 -16.59 -19.85
C ARG A 305 -7.65 -16.00 -19.34
N ALA A 306 -7.69 -14.69 -19.10
CA ALA A 306 -8.85 -14.02 -18.53
C ALA A 306 -9.92 -13.76 -19.61
N LEU A 307 -9.51 -13.51 -20.86
CA LEU A 307 -10.45 -13.33 -21.97
C LEU A 307 -11.39 -14.52 -22.16
N GLY A 308 -10.89 -15.75 -21.98
CA GLY A 308 -11.73 -16.95 -22.06
C GLY A 308 -12.66 -17.18 -20.88
N LEU A 309 -12.50 -16.44 -19.78
CA LEU A 309 -13.45 -16.43 -18.66
C LEU A 309 -14.55 -15.39 -18.85
N TYR A 310 -14.25 -14.27 -19.49
CA TYR A 310 -15.23 -13.19 -19.70
C TYR A 310 -16.20 -13.48 -20.84
N ASP A 311 -15.74 -14.15 -21.89
CA ASP A 311 -16.57 -14.53 -23.04
C ASP A 311 -16.21 -15.94 -23.52
N PRO A 312 -16.68 -16.98 -22.79
CA PRO A 312 -16.35 -18.38 -23.11
C PRO A 312 -16.93 -18.83 -24.45
N ASP A 313 -17.96 -18.16 -24.97
CA ASP A 313 -18.60 -18.52 -26.24
C ASP A 313 -17.77 -18.01 -27.43
N SER A 314 -17.30 -16.77 -27.38
CA SER A 314 -16.50 -16.18 -28.44
C SER A 314 -15.02 -16.57 -28.37
N LEU A 315 -14.45 -16.67 -27.16
CA LEU A 315 -13.01 -16.89 -26.93
C LEU A 315 -12.72 -18.03 -25.92
N PRO A 316 -13.21 -19.26 -26.16
CA PRO A 316 -12.94 -20.38 -25.25
C PRO A 316 -11.43 -20.68 -25.13
N LEU A 317 -11.05 -21.33 -24.03
CA LEU A 317 -9.63 -21.62 -23.71
C LEU A 317 -8.82 -22.22 -24.87
N PRO A 318 -9.32 -23.18 -25.69
CA PRO A 318 -8.57 -23.69 -26.84
C PRO A 318 -8.25 -22.64 -27.92
N VAL A 319 -9.11 -21.63 -28.08
CA VAL A 319 -8.85 -20.49 -28.99
C VAL A 319 -7.78 -19.60 -28.40
N ALA A 320 -7.85 -19.33 -27.10
CA ALA A 320 -6.83 -18.60 -26.37
C ALA A 320 -5.46 -19.29 -26.50
N GLU A 321 -5.38 -20.60 -26.29
CA GLU A 321 -4.15 -21.38 -26.50
C GLU A 321 -3.67 -21.36 -27.96
N ALA A 322 -4.58 -21.38 -28.94
CA ALA A 322 -4.21 -21.27 -30.34
C ALA A 322 -3.64 -19.89 -30.69
N LEU A 323 -4.19 -18.81 -30.12
CA LEU A 323 -3.64 -17.46 -30.26
C LEU A 323 -2.24 -17.37 -29.65
N LEU A 324 -2.02 -18.02 -28.50
CA LEU A 324 -0.69 -18.12 -27.88
C LEU A 324 0.31 -18.87 -28.76
N ASP A 325 -0.06 -20.07 -29.24
CA ASP A 325 0.77 -20.85 -30.15
C ASP A 325 1.10 -20.05 -31.41
N TRP A 326 0.14 -19.27 -31.94
CA TRP A 326 0.36 -18.38 -33.07
C TRP A 326 1.33 -17.26 -32.74
N ALA A 327 1.15 -16.57 -31.61
CA ALA A 327 2.01 -15.48 -31.14
C ALA A 327 3.46 -15.96 -30.95
N ASN A 328 3.66 -17.20 -30.49
CA ASN A 328 4.97 -17.83 -30.36
C ASN A 328 5.52 -18.44 -31.67
N GLY A 329 4.77 -18.38 -32.77
CA GLY A 329 5.21 -18.87 -34.08
C GLY A 329 4.93 -20.35 -34.36
N HIS A 330 4.26 -21.06 -33.47
CA HIS A 330 3.86 -22.47 -33.63
C HIS A 330 2.55 -22.61 -34.43
N ARG A 331 2.53 -22.09 -35.67
CA ARG A 331 1.32 -22.00 -36.52
C ARG A 331 0.60 -23.33 -36.74
N LEU A 332 1.34 -24.44 -36.94
CA LEU A 332 0.73 -25.76 -37.12
C LEU A 332 0.03 -26.27 -35.85
N ARG A 333 0.58 -25.96 -34.68
CA ARG A 333 -0.02 -26.34 -33.39
C ARG A 333 -1.28 -25.51 -33.14
N ALA A 334 -1.23 -24.21 -33.41
CA ALA A 334 -2.38 -23.32 -33.36
C ALA A 334 -3.54 -23.82 -34.24
N LEU A 335 -3.26 -24.16 -35.50
CA LEU A 335 -4.27 -24.69 -36.42
C LEU A 335 -4.87 -26.02 -35.93
N ARG A 336 -4.06 -26.94 -35.39
CA ARG A 336 -4.56 -28.21 -34.83
C ARG A 336 -5.49 -27.98 -33.64
N ARG A 337 -5.19 -27.02 -32.76
CA ARG A 337 -6.08 -26.67 -31.62
C ARG A 337 -7.41 -26.10 -32.09
N LEU A 338 -7.39 -25.21 -33.09
CA LEU A 338 -8.61 -24.65 -33.68
C LEU A 338 -9.46 -25.72 -34.39
N LEU A 339 -8.83 -26.70 -35.03
CA LEU A 339 -9.54 -27.79 -35.71
C LEU A 339 -10.18 -28.78 -34.73
N ARG A 340 -9.54 -29.05 -33.59
CA ARG A 340 -10.10 -29.89 -32.51
C ARG A 340 -11.34 -29.29 -31.83
N ARG A 341 -11.64 -28.00 -32.05
CA ARG A 341 -12.89 -27.36 -31.60
C ARG A 341 -14.10 -27.75 -32.47
N ARG A 342 -13.86 -28.17 -33.72
CA ARG A 342 -14.93 -28.44 -34.71
C ARG A 342 -15.33 -29.92 -34.79
N ALA A 343 -14.66 -30.80 -34.03
CA ALA A 343 -15.01 -32.20 -33.85
C ALA A 343 -15.50 -32.37 -32.40
#